data_AF-A0A822MXV6-F1
#
_entry.id   AF-A0A822MXV6-F1
#
_cell.length_a   1.000
_cell.length_b   1.000
_cell.length_c   1.000
_cell.angle_alpha   90.00
_cell.angle_beta   90.00
_cell.angle_gamma   90.00
#
_symmetry.space_group_name_H-M   'P 1'
#
loop_
_entity.id
_entity.type
_entity.pdbx_description
1 polymer ?
#
loop_
_entity_poly.entity_id
_entity_poly.type
_entity_poly.pdbx_seq_one_letter_code
_entity_poly.pdbx_strand_id
1 'polypeptide(L)'
;MAKNTGLMKRCRAILPEQLVISLVAALSKGNCTSIADLLRQFNGMCLSPEDAVAYKLYHNQLRKDEFPKFMRQLVMRAIAQFARQQNVGLPDKLDTFDDVLLQDGSSFHIHYDLADVYPSRFKRNPAAVECHMTMSLKSFSLVAMSISADTASERDFLP
;
A
#
# COMPACT_ATOMS: atom_id res chain seq x y z
N MET A 1 -13.00 39.80 -5.63
CA MET A 1 -13.60 39.53 -4.29
C MET A 1 -13.45 38.06 -3.89
N ALA A 2 -14.10 37.09 -4.54
CA ALA A 2 -14.13 35.67 -4.11
C ALA A 2 -12.78 34.95 -3.95
N LYS A 3 -11.75 35.26 -4.75
CA LYS A 3 -10.37 34.74 -4.54
C LYS A 3 -9.70 35.37 -3.31
N ASN A 4 -9.85 36.68 -3.12
CA ASN A 4 -9.19 37.44 -2.06
C ASN A 4 -9.87 37.23 -0.69
N THR A 5 -11.15 36.83 -0.68
CA THR A 5 -11.89 36.43 0.54
C THR A 5 -11.70 34.96 0.90
N GLY A 6 -10.94 34.19 0.11
CA GLY A 6 -10.71 32.77 0.36
C GLY A 6 -11.88 31.84 -0.01
N LEU A 7 -12.99 32.35 -0.54
CA LEU A 7 -14.15 31.54 -0.98
C LEU A 7 -13.75 30.47 -2.02
N MET A 8 -12.75 30.79 -2.85
CA MET A 8 -12.20 29.86 -3.85
C MET A 8 -11.03 29.00 -3.35
N LYS A 9 -10.66 29.06 -2.06
CA LYS A 9 -9.55 28.27 -1.52
C LYS A 9 -10.00 26.82 -1.41
N ARG A 10 -9.31 25.91 -2.12
CA ARG A 10 -9.56 24.47 -2.01
C ARG A 10 -9.08 23.97 -0.65
N CYS A 11 -10.00 23.73 0.27
CA CYS A 11 -9.71 23.01 1.51
C CYS A 11 -9.62 21.50 1.20
N ARG A 12 -8.48 20.88 1.55
CA ARG A 12 -8.30 19.43 1.45
C ARG A 12 -8.75 18.82 2.77
N ALA A 13 -9.96 18.27 2.80
CA ALA A 13 -10.51 17.61 3.99
C ALA A 13 -9.78 16.30 4.35
N ILE A 14 -9.04 15.71 3.41
CA ILE A 14 -8.24 14.51 3.64
C ILE A 14 -6.81 14.81 3.22
N LEU A 15 -5.89 14.76 4.18
CA LEU A 15 -4.45 14.87 3.95
C LEU A 15 -3.83 13.47 3.76
N PRO A 16 -2.85 13.29 2.85
CA PRO A 16 -2.23 11.99 2.60
C PRO A 16 -1.63 11.32 3.84
N GLU A 17 -0.95 12.09 4.69
CA GLU A 17 -0.32 11.61 5.92
C GLU A 17 -1.35 11.08 6.94
N GLN A 18 -2.44 11.83 7.14
CA GLN A 18 -3.53 11.42 8.03
C GLN A 18 -4.25 10.19 7.48
N LEU A 19 -4.46 10.15 6.15
CA LEU A 19 -5.06 9.00 5.48
C LEU A 19 -4.19 7.75 5.69
N VAL A 20 -2.89 7.81 5.43
CA VAL A 20 -1.97 6.68 5.61
C VAL A 20 -1.98 6.19 7.05
N ILE A 21 -1.84 7.08 8.03
CA ILE A 21 -1.85 6.71 9.46
C ILE A 21 -3.19 6.06 9.82
N SER A 22 -4.31 6.57 9.29
CA SER A 22 -5.64 6.00 9.54
C SER A 22 -5.76 4.58 9.00
N LEU A 23 -5.22 4.32 7.80
CA LEU A 23 -5.26 3.02 7.16
C LEU A 23 -4.42 2.01 7.94
N VAL A 24 -3.20 2.39 8.33
CA VAL A 24 -2.33 1.53 9.16
C VAL A 24 -3.02 1.21 10.48
N ALA A 25 -3.61 2.20 11.15
CA ALA A 25 -4.30 2.03 12.42
C ALA A 25 -5.59 1.19 12.31
N ALA A 26 -6.31 1.27 11.18
CA ALA A 26 -7.53 0.49 10.95
C ALA A 26 -7.19 -0.97 10.62
N LEU A 27 -6.23 -1.18 9.72
CA LEU A 27 -5.89 -2.50 9.20
C LEU A 27 -5.09 -3.33 10.20
N SER A 28 -4.31 -2.71 11.08
CA SER A 28 -3.55 -3.42 12.13
C SER A 28 -4.41 -4.08 13.20
N LYS A 29 -5.67 -3.64 13.36
CA LYS A 29 -6.61 -4.21 14.35
C LYS A 29 -7.23 -5.54 13.92
N GLY A 30 -7.11 -5.92 12.65
CA GLY A 30 -7.62 -7.19 12.11
C GLY A 30 -9.15 -7.30 12.01
N ASN A 31 -9.91 -6.26 12.35
CA ASN A 31 -11.37 -6.25 12.32
C ASN A 31 -11.98 -5.24 11.34
N CYS A 32 -11.16 -4.69 10.44
CA CYS A 32 -11.63 -3.79 9.39
C CYS A 32 -12.23 -4.61 8.24
N THR A 33 -13.56 -4.63 8.13
CA THR A 33 -14.28 -5.42 7.11
C THR A 33 -14.92 -4.55 6.03
N SER A 34 -14.97 -3.22 6.22
CA SER A 34 -15.61 -2.31 5.28
C SER A 34 -14.89 -0.97 5.15
N ILE A 35 -15.19 -0.24 4.07
CA ILE A 35 -14.75 1.16 3.90
C ILE A 35 -15.33 2.07 5.00
N ALA A 36 -16.49 1.71 5.57
CA ALA A 36 -17.08 2.46 6.68
C ALA A 36 -16.23 2.34 7.95
N ASP A 37 -15.59 1.19 8.18
CA ASP A 37 -14.66 1.02 9.31
C ASP A 37 -13.40 1.85 9.12
N LEU A 38 -12.85 1.91 7.90
CA LEU A 38 -11.72 2.80 7.55
C LEU A 38 -12.07 4.26 7.81
N LEU A 39 -13.26 4.69 7.38
CA LEU A 39 -13.75 6.04 7.63
C LEU A 39 -13.93 6.32 9.12
N ARG A 40 -14.50 5.38 9.88
CA ARG A 40 -14.68 5.54 11.33
C ARG A 40 -13.34 5.69 12.03
N GLN A 41 -12.32 4.93 11.63
CA GLN A 41 -10.96 5.11 12.15
C GLN A 41 -10.40 6.48 11.76
N PHE A 42 -10.57 6.93 10.52
CA PHE A 42 -10.11 8.25 10.06
C PHE A 42 -10.77 9.39 10.85
N ASN A 43 -12.11 9.41 10.92
CA ASN A 43 -12.87 10.43 11.65
C ASN A 43 -12.59 10.37 13.16
N GLY A 44 -12.33 9.19 13.72
CA GLY A 44 -11.95 9.03 15.13
C GLY A 44 -10.59 9.64 15.48
N MET A 45 -9.75 9.98 14.50
CA MET A 45 -8.48 10.69 14.70
C MET A 45 -8.60 12.20 14.47
N CYS A 46 -9.76 12.71 14.05
CA CYS A 46 -9.99 14.13 13.87
C CYS A 46 -10.09 14.85 15.23
N LEU A 47 -9.59 16.08 15.31
CA LEU A 47 -9.57 16.85 16.56
C LEU A 47 -10.94 17.46 16.91
N SER A 48 -11.79 17.68 15.89
CA SER A 48 -13.14 18.22 16.04
C SER A 48 -14.14 17.44 15.17
N PRO A 49 -15.41 17.32 15.60
CA PRO A 49 -16.49 16.80 14.74
C PRO A 49 -16.65 17.56 13.41
N GLU A 50 -16.25 18.83 13.37
CA GLU A 50 -16.32 19.68 12.17
C GLU A 50 -15.29 19.30 11.10
N ASP A 51 -14.21 18.63 11.51
CA ASP A 51 -13.18 18.09 10.61
C ASP A 51 -13.54 16.71 10.07
N ALA A 52 -14.65 16.12 10.53
CA ALA A 52 -15.08 14.80 10.10
C ALA A 52 -15.47 14.79 8.62
N VAL A 53 -15.07 13.73 7.92
CA VAL A 53 -15.31 13.60 6.49
C VAL A 53 -16.52 12.72 6.23
N ALA A 54 -17.34 13.13 5.26
CA ALA A 54 -18.45 12.33 4.78
C ALA A 54 -17.97 11.11 3.97
N TYR A 55 -18.69 9.99 4.08
CA TYR A 55 -18.34 8.73 3.42
C TYR A 55 -18.02 8.85 1.93
N LYS A 56 -18.87 9.57 1.17
CA LYS A 56 -18.68 9.76 -0.27
C LYS A 56 -17.34 10.44 -0.60
N LEU A 57 -16.93 11.44 0.17
CA LEU A 57 -15.66 12.15 -0.05
C LEU A 57 -14.46 11.25 0.24
N TYR A 58 -14.53 10.47 1.32
CA TYR A 58 -13.49 9.50 1.68
C TYR A 58 -13.35 8.38 0.65
N HIS A 59 -14.48 7.75 0.28
CA HIS A 59 -14.52 6.75 -0.78
C HIS A 59 -13.96 7.28 -2.10
N ASN A 60 -14.30 8.51 -2.49
CA ASN A 60 -13.77 9.13 -3.70
C ASN A 60 -12.26 9.36 -3.67
N GLN A 61 -11.61 9.44 -2.51
CA GLN A 61 -10.15 9.46 -2.44
C GLN A 61 -9.56 8.07 -2.72
N LEU A 62 -10.14 7.02 -2.14
CA LEU A 62 -9.69 5.64 -2.33
C LEU A 62 -9.87 5.15 -3.77
N ARG A 63 -10.91 5.64 -4.46
CA ARG A 63 -11.24 5.26 -5.84
C ARG A 63 -10.27 5.83 -6.89
N LYS A 64 -9.43 6.78 -6.54
CA LYS A 64 -8.51 7.42 -7.49
C LYS A 64 -7.47 6.44 -8.00
N ASP A 65 -7.18 6.47 -9.29
CA ASP A 65 -6.12 5.66 -9.90
C ASP A 65 -4.73 6.00 -9.35
N GLU A 66 -4.55 7.20 -8.79
CA GLU A 66 -3.33 7.62 -8.10
C GLU A 66 -3.15 6.98 -6.73
N PHE A 67 -4.24 6.57 -6.05
CA PHE A 67 -4.17 5.99 -4.72
C PHE A 67 -3.30 4.72 -4.67
N PRO A 68 -3.52 3.68 -5.49
CA PRO A 68 -2.66 2.49 -5.49
C PRO A 68 -1.23 2.81 -5.91
N LYS A 69 -1.01 3.78 -6.82
CA LYS A 69 0.34 4.22 -7.22
C LYS A 69 1.09 4.84 -6.05
N PHE A 70 0.41 5.69 -5.29
CA PHE A 70 0.95 6.32 -4.08
C PHE A 70 1.27 5.27 -3.00
N MET A 71 0.34 4.36 -2.72
CA MET A 71 0.55 3.30 -1.72
C MET A 71 1.74 2.39 -2.09
N ARG A 72 1.87 2.01 -3.36
CA ARG A 72 3.03 1.24 -3.84
C ARG A 72 4.35 1.98 -3.60
N GLN A 73 4.42 3.25 -4.01
CA GLN A 73 5.63 4.05 -3.80
C GLN A 73 5.96 4.27 -2.32
N LEU A 74 4.93 4.45 -1.48
CA LEU A 74 5.09 4.58 -0.03
C LEU A 74 5.69 3.32 0.57
N VAL A 75 5.16 2.15 0.23
CA VAL A 75 5.66 0.85 0.71
C VAL A 75 7.10 0.62 0.24
N MET A 76 7.39 0.85 -1.04
CA MET A 76 8.75 0.74 -1.57
C MET A 76 9.76 1.63 -0.83
N ARG A 77 9.37 2.88 -0.54
CA ARG A 77 10.19 3.82 0.23
C ARG A 77 10.38 3.37 1.68
N ALA A 78 9.31 2.90 2.34
CA ALA A 78 9.37 2.43 3.71
C ALA A 78 10.33 1.24 3.84
N ILE A 79 10.23 0.26 2.95
CA ILE A 79 11.11 -0.92 2.97
C ILE A 79 12.56 -0.54 2.71
N ALA A 80 12.82 0.32 1.72
CA ALA A 80 14.18 0.80 1.47
C ALA A 80 14.76 1.57 2.67
N GLN A 81 13.92 2.30 3.42
CA GLN A 81 14.34 2.95 4.65
C GLN A 81 14.66 1.95 5.77
N PHE A 82 13.83 0.93 5.97
CA PHE A 82 14.10 -0.15 6.93
C PHE A 82 15.34 -0.97 6.58
N ALA A 83 15.54 -1.31 5.29
CA ALA A 83 16.70 -2.05 4.83
C ALA A 83 18.00 -1.29 5.08
N ARG A 84 18.04 0.02 4.75
CA ARG A 84 19.22 0.86 5.01
C ARG A 84 19.56 1.00 6.49
N GLN A 85 18.58 0.95 7.38
CA GLN A 85 18.84 1.00 8.83
C GLN A 85 19.62 -0.20 9.34
N GLN A 86 19.65 -1.32 8.61
CA GLN A 86 20.41 -2.50 9.03
C GLN A 86 21.93 -2.31 8.88
N ASN A 87 22.39 -1.30 8.11
CA ASN A 87 23.80 -0.87 8.00
C ASN A 87 24.81 -2.02 7.79
N VAL A 88 24.44 -3.03 7.03
CA VAL A 88 25.30 -4.18 6.69
C VAL A 88 25.80 -3.99 5.27
N GLY A 89 27.12 -3.89 5.06
CA GLY A 89 27.70 -3.98 3.73
C GLY A 89 27.53 -5.39 3.16
N LEU A 90 27.56 -5.56 1.83
CA LEU A 90 27.54 -6.91 1.26
C LEU A 90 28.78 -7.67 1.74
N PRO A 91 28.66 -8.96 2.08
CA PRO A 91 29.82 -9.82 2.28
C PRO A 91 30.71 -9.80 1.03
N ASP A 92 32.04 -9.82 1.19
CA ASP A 92 33.02 -9.74 0.09
C ASP A 92 32.73 -10.72 -1.07
N LYS A 93 32.21 -11.91 -0.74
CA LYS A 93 31.84 -12.92 -1.75
C LYS A 93 30.75 -12.43 -2.69
N LEU A 94 29.78 -11.67 -2.18
CA LEU A 94 28.65 -11.13 -2.93
C LEU A 94 28.98 -9.79 -3.60
N ASP A 95 30.02 -9.09 -3.15
CA ASP A 95 30.45 -7.82 -3.76
C ASP A 95 31.16 -8.00 -5.11
N THR A 96 31.47 -9.25 -5.49
CA THR A 96 32.02 -9.59 -6.82
C THR A 96 30.99 -9.51 -7.95
N PHE A 97 29.69 -9.48 -7.61
CA PHE A 97 28.61 -9.36 -8.59
C PHE A 97 28.27 -7.89 -8.87
N ASP A 98 27.81 -7.60 -10.09
CA ASP A 98 27.33 -6.26 -10.45
C ASP A 98 26.18 -5.83 -9.54
N ASP A 99 25.24 -6.75 -9.28
CA ASP A 99 24.22 -6.68 -8.24
C ASP A 99 23.79 -8.10 -7.84
N VAL A 100 23.22 -8.24 -6.64
CA VAL A 100 22.56 -9.46 -6.19
C VAL A 100 21.10 -9.14 -5.94
N LEU A 101 20.22 -9.76 -6.73
CA LEU A 101 18.78 -9.52 -6.66
C LEU A 101 18.12 -10.56 -5.75
N LEU A 102 17.41 -10.09 -4.73
CA LEU A 102 16.52 -10.89 -3.91
C LEU A 102 15.12 -10.78 -4.46
N GLN A 103 14.57 -11.90 -4.94
CA GLN A 103 13.16 -12.01 -5.27
C GLN A 103 12.43 -12.69 -4.11
N ASP A 104 11.28 -12.14 -3.72
CA ASP A 104 10.38 -12.77 -2.76
C ASP A 104 8.91 -12.53 -3.14
N GLY A 105 8.06 -13.43 -2.68
CA GLY A 105 6.62 -13.46 -2.93
C GLY A 105 5.85 -13.67 -1.64
N SER A 106 4.77 -12.92 -1.43
CA SER A 106 3.88 -13.10 -0.28
C SER A 106 2.42 -13.08 -0.68
N SER A 107 1.70 -14.13 -0.29
CA SER A 107 0.29 -14.34 -0.65
C SER A 107 -0.66 -13.97 0.49
N PHE A 108 -1.76 -13.30 0.15
CA PHE A 108 -2.78 -12.86 1.12
C PHE A 108 -4.19 -13.06 0.56
N HIS A 109 -5.11 -13.49 1.43
CA HIS A 109 -6.53 -13.54 1.10
C HIS A 109 -7.13 -12.13 1.09
N ILE A 110 -8.05 -11.90 0.15
CA ILE A 110 -8.80 -10.65 0.02
C ILE A 110 -10.30 -10.93 0.00
N HIS A 111 -11.11 -9.88 -0.14
CA HIS A 111 -12.56 -10.01 -0.16
C HIS A 111 -13.00 -10.97 -1.29
N TYR A 112 -13.90 -11.90 -0.97
CA TYR A 112 -14.30 -12.98 -1.88
C TYR A 112 -14.93 -12.49 -3.20
N ASP A 113 -15.58 -11.32 -3.18
CA ASP A 113 -16.11 -10.67 -4.40
C ASP A 113 -15.04 -10.31 -5.44
N LEU A 114 -13.75 -10.36 -5.08
CA LEU A 114 -12.66 -10.12 -6.00
C LEU A 114 -12.18 -11.39 -6.71
N ALA A 115 -12.82 -12.54 -6.52
CA ALA A 115 -12.41 -13.83 -7.08
C ALA A 115 -12.36 -13.84 -8.61
N ASP A 116 -13.24 -13.08 -9.28
CA ASP A 116 -13.26 -12.98 -10.74
C ASP A 116 -12.01 -12.28 -11.32
N VAL A 117 -11.35 -11.44 -10.51
CA VAL A 117 -10.16 -10.67 -10.90
C VAL A 117 -8.88 -11.26 -10.31
N TYR A 118 -8.95 -11.75 -9.08
CA TYR A 118 -7.83 -12.28 -8.31
C TYR A 118 -8.16 -13.67 -7.76
N PRO A 119 -8.28 -14.69 -8.64
CA PRO A 119 -8.62 -16.03 -8.22
C PRO A 119 -7.50 -16.64 -7.37
N SER A 120 -7.92 -17.35 -6.33
CA SER A 120 -7.07 -18.06 -5.37
C SER A 120 -6.76 -19.49 -5.81
N ARG A 121 -5.57 -19.98 -5.47
CA ARG A 121 -5.17 -21.40 -5.61
C ARG A 121 -5.95 -22.30 -4.62
N PHE A 122 -6.47 -21.74 -3.53
CA PHE A 122 -7.15 -22.48 -2.46
C PHE A 122 -8.68 -22.33 -2.52
N LYS A 123 -9.39 -23.47 -2.58
CA LYS A 123 -10.87 -23.50 -2.68
C LYS A 123 -11.62 -22.84 -1.53
N ARG A 124 -11.05 -22.82 -0.32
CA ARG A 124 -11.73 -22.30 0.88
C ARG A 124 -11.87 -20.77 0.86
N ASN A 125 -10.93 -20.07 0.23
CA ASN A 125 -10.90 -18.62 0.13
C ASN A 125 -10.76 -18.27 -1.35
N PRO A 126 -11.85 -17.91 -2.05
CA PRO A 126 -11.87 -17.87 -3.52
C PRO A 126 -11.07 -16.71 -4.13
N ALA A 127 -10.73 -15.68 -3.34
CA ALA A 127 -9.99 -14.52 -3.78
C ALA A 127 -8.68 -14.35 -3.00
N ALA A 128 -7.56 -14.28 -3.70
CA ALA A 128 -6.25 -14.07 -3.12
C ALA A 128 -5.31 -13.37 -4.12
N VAL A 129 -4.38 -12.60 -3.57
CA VAL A 129 -3.32 -11.94 -4.33
C VAL A 129 -1.96 -12.40 -3.85
N GLU A 130 -1.00 -12.34 -4.76
CA GLU A 130 0.42 -12.47 -4.45
C GLU A 130 1.11 -11.14 -4.74
N CYS A 131 1.88 -10.67 -3.76
CA CYS A 131 2.74 -9.50 -3.88
C CYS A 131 4.16 -9.98 -4.18
N HIS A 132 4.67 -9.65 -5.36
CA HIS A 132 6.01 -9.98 -5.82
C HIS A 132 6.93 -8.79 -5.64
N MET A 133 8.12 -9.01 -5.12
CA MET A 133 9.08 -7.96 -4.84
C MET A 133 10.49 -8.38 -5.23
N THR A 134 11.17 -7.49 -5.93
CA THR A 134 12.60 -7.61 -6.24
C THR A 134 13.37 -6.53 -5.49
N MET A 135 14.40 -6.91 -4.75
CA MET A 135 15.29 -6.00 -4.05
C MET A 135 16.73 -6.16 -4.52
N SER A 136 17.41 -5.05 -4.77
CA SER A 136 18.85 -5.01 -4.97
C SER A 136 19.53 -5.05 -3.62
N LEU A 137 20.38 -6.05 -3.38
CA LEU A 137 21.18 -6.09 -2.16
C LEU A 137 22.23 -4.97 -2.18
N LYS A 138 22.80 -4.64 -3.33
CA LYS A 138 23.83 -3.59 -3.44
C LYS A 138 23.34 -2.21 -3.05
N SER A 139 22.13 -1.84 -3.48
CA SER A 139 21.52 -0.55 -3.17
C SER A 139 20.60 -0.58 -1.95
N PHE A 140 20.33 -1.77 -1.39
CA PHE A 140 19.33 -2.00 -0.34
C PHE A 140 17.98 -1.36 -0.66
N SER A 141 17.53 -1.50 -1.91
CA SER A 141 16.32 -0.84 -2.40
C SER A 141 15.49 -1.76 -3.29
N LEU A 142 14.17 -1.53 -3.28
CA LEU A 142 13.26 -2.25 -4.18
C LEU A 142 13.45 -1.79 -5.63
N VAL A 143 13.68 -2.75 -6.50
CA VAL A 143 13.78 -2.57 -7.96
C VAL A 143 12.41 -2.72 -8.62
N ALA A 144 11.62 -3.70 -8.16
CA ALA A 144 10.29 -3.96 -8.68
C ALA A 144 9.31 -4.40 -7.58
N MET A 145 8.03 -4.04 -7.75
CA MET A 145 6.92 -4.50 -6.91
C MET A 145 5.66 -4.62 -7.76
N SER A 146 5.05 -5.80 -7.77
CA SER A 146 3.82 -6.10 -8.50
C SER A 146 2.85 -6.91 -7.65
N ILE A 147 1.57 -6.80 -7.98
CA ILE A 147 0.50 -7.60 -7.38
C ILE A 147 -0.16 -8.38 -8.51
N SER A 148 -0.34 -9.68 -8.33
CA SER A 148 -1.04 -10.56 -9.25
C SER A 148 -2.13 -11.35 -8.54
N ALA A 149 -2.96 -12.04 -9.32
CA ALA A 149 -3.74 -13.14 -8.78
C ALA A 149 -2.80 -14.18 -8.17
N ASP A 150 -3.22 -14.80 -7.08
CA ASP A 150 -2.49 -15.88 -6.41
C ASP A 150 -2.27 -17.09 -7.35
N THR A 151 -3.12 -17.27 -8.35
CA THR A 151 -2.97 -18.32 -9.38
C THR A 151 -1.94 -18.02 -10.46
N ALA A 152 -1.39 -16.79 -10.54
CA ALA A 152 -0.37 -16.44 -11.52
C ALA A 152 0.96 -17.16 -11.21
N SER A 153 1.78 -17.41 -12.24
CA SER A 153 3.09 -18.02 -12.02
C SER A 153 4.06 -16.99 -11.46
N GLU A 154 4.75 -17.31 -10.37
CA GLU A 154 5.86 -16.49 -9.84
C GLU A 154 6.95 -16.25 -10.89
N ARG A 155 7.12 -17.18 -11.84
CA ARG A 155 8.09 -17.06 -12.94
C ARG A 155 7.86 -15.83 -13.82
N ASP A 156 6.62 -15.37 -13.95
CA ASP A 156 6.27 -14.22 -14.78
C ASP A 156 6.77 -12.89 -14.17
N PHE A 157 7.24 -12.93 -12.92
CA PHE A 157 7.69 -11.77 -12.15
C PHE A 157 9.18 -11.82 -11.77
N LEU A 158 9.93 -12.80 -12.28
CA LEU A 158 11.37 -12.89 -12.07
C LEU A 158 12.10 -11.75 -12.83
N PRO A 159 13.17 -11.18 -12.24
CA PRO A 159 13.98 -10.14 -12.87
C PRO A 159 14.91 -10.65 -13.98
#